data_AF-A0A9W9CMH9-F1
#
_entry.id   AF-A0A9W9CMH9-F1
#
_cell.length_a   1.000
_cell.length_b   1.000
_cell.length_c   1.000
_cell.angle_alpha   90.00
_cell.angle_beta   90.00
_cell.angle_gamma   90.00
#
_symmetry.space_group_name_H-M   'P 1'
#
loop_
_entity.id
_entity.type
_entity.pdbx_description
1 polymer ?
#
loop_
_entity_poly.entity_id
_entity_poly.type
_entity_poly.pdbx_seq_one_letter_code
_entity_poly.pdbx_strand_id
1 'polypeptide(L)'
;MSNSTCKPQLHWLDTKEIQPGYFEPKLDELLRVPGQTDYIGRGIQIVRGNILRGRPKNPDSLNIRYLDDLGTEELPVNDTLHGGPSAVCADGWGEKFWRGPIIAYLKVGNEYDAKKMTDMTLTAYRAAIDYLAYFLETEGSMIDSPGSSGTLSKRVMEDRSGKVKGVRINCLGDCAGDPNREFVAVDVPRAHPLFMLEGDDPLDIPGNFGESWAVYRYKGYKDASADEARNTHGRSLQLALSEEIAEDTSRWSESRWGEIPHWRLPDTTGSILVVNRTKKDLDVRKVQAVCKLVEERVMPLLAQEHELGRDAVLDELTPEVLEEFM
;
A
#
# COMPACT_ATOMS: atom_id res chain seq x y z
N MET A 1 18.38 17.28 14.54
CA MET A 1 18.77 17.29 13.12
C MET A 1 18.02 16.14 12.47
N SER A 2 16.89 16.39 11.79
CA SER A 2 16.17 15.33 11.09
C SER A 2 16.97 14.99 9.84
N ASN A 3 17.50 13.77 9.79
CA ASN A 3 18.26 13.31 8.65
C ASN A 3 17.36 13.30 7.41
N SER A 4 17.92 13.84 6.33
CA SER A 4 17.37 13.88 4.99
C SER A 4 16.69 12.57 4.60
N THR A 5 15.51 12.67 3.98
CA THR A 5 14.83 11.62 3.22
C THR A 5 15.79 10.54 2.69
N CYS A 6 15.87 9.40 3.39
CA CYS A 6 16.56 8.22 2.90
C CYS A 6 15.77 7.68 1.71
N LYS A 7 16.10 8.14 0.51
CA LYS A 7 15.58 7.53 -0.71
C LYS A 7 16.09 6.09 -0.77
N PRO A 8 15.27 5.09 -1.13
CA PRO A 8 15.75 3.75 -1.40
C PRO A 8 16.90 3.82 -2.43
N GLN A 9 18.04 3.22 -2.10
CA GLN A 9 19.22 3.19 -2.97
C GLN A 9 19.38 1.79 -3.55
N LEU A 10 19.63 1.71 -4.85
CA LEU A 10 20.05 0.48 -5.51
C LEU A 10 21.57 0.41 -5.43
N HIS A 11 22.09 -0.65 -4.79
CA HIS A 11 23.51 -0.90 -4.65
C HIS A 11 23.91 -2.15 -5.43
N TRP A 12 24.96 -2.05 -6.22
CA TRP A 12 25.60 -3.22 -6.82
C TRP A 12 26.45 -3.90 -5.75
N LEU A 13 26.22 -5.19 -5.54
CA LEU A 13 26.97 -5.96 -4.56
C LEU A 13 28.07 -6.73 -5.27
N ASP A 14 29.31 -6.47 -4.86
CA ASP A 14 30.45 -7.29 -5.24
C ASP A 14 30.24 -8.73 -4.76
N THR A 15 30.42 -9.69 -5.66
CA THR A 15 30.34 -11.11 -5.35
C THR A 15 31.71 -11.76 -5.52
N LYS A 16 32.00 -12.78 -4.71
CA LYS A 16 33.24 -13.53 -4.76
C LYS A 16 32.92 -15.01 -4.83
N GLU A 17 33.67 -15.73 -5.67
CA GLU A 17 33.67 -17.18 -5.65
C GLU A 17 34.36 -17.66 -4.36
N ILE A 18 33.59 -18.33 -3.49
CA ILE A 18 34.09 -18.85 -2.21
C ILE A 18 34.49 -20.32 -2.31
N GLN A 19 33.90 -21.04 -3.26
CA GLN A 19 34.21 -22.42 -3.64
C GLN A 19 33.87 -22.60 -5.12
N PRO A 20 34.41 -23.62 -5.82
CA PRO A 20 34.15 -23.81 -7.25
C PRO A 20 32.66 -23.76 -7.63
N GLY A 21 32.28 -22.74 -8.38
CA GLY A 21 30.92 -22.44 -8.84
C GLY A 21 30.01 -21.75 -7.84
N TYR A 22 30.43 -21.54 -6.58
CA TYR A 22 29.66 -20.92 -5.50
C TYR A 22 30.06 -19.47 -5.28
N PHE A 23 29.09 -18.58 -5.47
CA PHE A 23 29.27 -17.13 -5.32
C PHE A 23 28.46 -16.61 -4.13
N GLU A 24 29.08 -15.74 -3.34
CA GLU A 24 28.45 -15.00 -2.25
C GLU A 24 28.85 -13.52 -2.31
N PRO A 25 27.97 -12.60 -1.87
CA PRO A 25 28.34 -11.20 -1.73
C PRO A 25 29.39 -10.99 -0.65
N LYS A 26 30.23 -9.96 -0.79
CA LYS A 26 31.17 -9.54 0.24
C LYS A 26 30.43 -8.89 1.41
N LEU A 27 30.04 -9.69 2.41
CA LEU A 27 29.19 -9.24 3.51
C LEU A 27 29.91 -8.36 4.54
N ASP A 28 31.23 -8.44 4.68
CA ASP A 28 31.98 -7.76 5.75
C ASP A 28 31.88 -6.24 5.72
N GLU A 29 31.84 -5.67 4.52
CA GLU A 29 31.74 -4.21 4.33
C GLU A 29 30.30 -3.71 4.48
N LEU A 30 29.32 -4.59 4.26
CA LEU A 30 27.91 -4.25 4.16
C LEU A 30 27.13 -4.53 5.46
N LEU A 31 27.54 -5.55 6.21
CA LEU A 31 26.99 -5.94 7.51
C LEU A 31 27.97 -5.55 8.62
N ARG A 32 28.17 -4.24 8.77
CA ARG A 32 28.96 -3.66 9.84
C ARG A 32 28.20 -2.48 10.44
N VAL A 33 28.34 -2.28 11.75
CA VAL A 33 27.85 -1.07 12.42
C VAL A 33 29.03 -0.13 12.67
N PRO A 34 28.98 1.12 12.18
CA PRO A 34 30.00 2.11 12.48
C PRO A 34 30.21 2.27 14.00
N GLY A 35 31.45 2.23 14.45
CA GLY A 35 31.79 2.31 15.88
C GLY A 35 31.92 0.95 16.58
N GLN A 36 31.35 -0.13 16.03
CA GLN A 36 31.63 -1.48 16.52
C GLN A 36 32.88 -2.07 15.85
N THR A 37 33.72 -2.68 16.70
CA THR A 37 34.99 -3.32 16.32
C THR A 37 34.95 -4.83 16.44
N ASP A 38 34.07 -5.36 17.29
CA ASP A 38 33.86 -6.80 17.45
C ASP A 38 33.03 -7.39 16.31
N TYR A 39 33.26 -8.67 16.04
CA TYR A 39 32.46 -9.41 15.08
C TYR A 39 31.06 -9.68 15.65
N ILE A 40 30.05 -9.20 14.95
CA ILE A 40 28.65 -9.57 15.22
C ILE A 40 28.31 -10.77 14.35
N GLY A 41 27.62 -11.75 14.94
CA GLY A 41 27.08 -12.90 14.22
C GLY A 41 26.24 -12.47 13.01
N ARG A 42 26.10 -13.37 12.04
CA ARG A 42 25.27 -13.13 10.85
C ARG A 42 24.23 -14.22 10.71
N GLY A 43 22.97 -13.82 10.78
CA GLY A 43 21.87 -14.69 10.42
C GLY A 43 21.71 -14.82 8.91
N ILE A 44 21.12 -15.92 8.49
CA ILE A 44 20.63 -16.12 7.12
C ILE A 44 19.19 -16.61 7.17
N GLN A 45 18.34 -15.99 6.35
CA GLN A 45 17.03 -16.52 6.00
C GLN A 45 16.97 -16.75 4.50
N ILE A 46 16.38 -17.87 4.09
CA ILE A 46 16.12 -18.20 2.69
C ILE A 46 14.62 -18.18 2.50
N VAL A 47 14.13 -17.17 1.77
CA VAL A 47 12.72 -16.96 1.47
C VAL A 47 12.32 -17.85 0.30
N ARG A 48 11.61 -18.93 0.60
CA ARG A 48 11.25 -19.94 -0.39
C ARG A 48 10.00 -19.59 -1.16
N GLY A 49 9.09 -18.82 -0.58
CA GLY A 49 7.84 -18.40 -1.18
C GLY A 49 7.31 -17.11 -0.56
N ASN A 50 6.18 -16.68 -1.10
CA ASN A 50 5.38 -15.57 -0.60
C ASN A 50 3.90 -15.85 -0.91
N ILE A 51 3.21 -16.47 0.05
CA ILE A 51 1.79 -16.81 -0.11
C ILE A 51 0.88 -15.58 -0.14
N LEU A 52 1.32 -14.43 0.41
CA LEU A 52 0.60 -13.15 0.31
C LEU A 52 0.38 -12.76 -1.16
N ARG A 53 1.31 -13.17 -2.03
CA ARG A 53 1.30 -12.91 -3.47
C ARG A 53 0.82 -14.12 -4.29
N GLY A 54 0.29 -15.15 -3.65
CA GLY A 54 -0.15 -16.38 -4.31
C GLY A 54 1.00 -17.24 -4.86
N ARG A 55 2.23 -17.05 -4.36
CA ARG A 55 3.41 -17.81 -4.80
C ARG A 55 3.96 -18.65 -3.66
N PRO A 56 3.56 -19.92 -3.51
CA PRO A 56 4.09 -20.77 -2.45
C PRO A 56 5.57 -21.11 -2.66
N LYS A 57 6.12 -20.91 -3.86
CA LYS A 57 7.54 -21.08 -4.19
C LYS A 57 8.03 -19.97 -5.12
N ASN A 58 9.25 -19.52 -4.90
CA ASN A 58 10.00 -18.63 -5.78
C ASN A 58 10.81 -19.48 -6.78
N PRO A 59 11.01 -18.99 -8.02
CA PRO A 59 11.86 -19.66 -9.00
C PRO A 59 13.34 -19.60 -8.61
N ASP A 60 13.74 -18.49 -7.99
CA ASP A 60 15.08 -18.19 -7.53
C ASP A 60 15.11 -18.08 -6.00
N SER A 61 16.25 -18.41 -5.41
CA SER A 61 16.47 -18.42 -3.97
C SER A 61 16.76 -17.01 -3.47
N LEU A 62 15.82 -16.46 -2.71
CA LEU A 62 15.95 -15.14 -2.09
C LEU A 62 16.59 -15.28 -0.71
N ASN A 63 17.80 -14.75 -0.57
CA ASN A 63 18.60 -14.83 0.63
C ASN A 63 18.58 -13.49 1.34
N ILE A 64 18.31 -13.50 2.64
CA ILE A 64 18.34 -12.34 3.52
C ILE A 64 19.44 -12.58 4.55
N ARG A 65 20.42 -11.69 4.59
CA ARG A 65 21.47 -11.66 5.61
C ARG A 65 21.28 -10.45 6.51
N TYR A 66 21.43 -10.66 7.80
CA TYR A 66 21.25 -9.66 8.83
C TYR A 66 22.25 -9.90 9.96
N LEU A 67 22.43 -8.89 10.80
CA LEU A 67 23.24 -8.99 12.00
C LEU A 67 22.45 -9.74 13.08
N ASP A 68 23.03 -10.82 13.60
CA ASP A 68 22.46 -11.56 14.72
C ASP A 68 22.71 -10.76 16.00
N ASP A 69 21.63 -10.24 16.58
CA ASP A 69 21.65 -9.35 17.74
C ASP A 69 21.71 -10.09 19.07
N LEU A 70 21.79 -11.43 19.04
CA LEU A 70 22.00 -12.26 20.23
C LEU A 70 23.26 -11.81 20.99
N GLY A 71 23.05 -11.16 22.14
CA GLY A 71 24.13 -10.68 23.02
C GLY A 71 24.65 -9.28 22.71
N THR A 72 24.02 -8.52 21.80
CA THR A 72 24.45 -7.15 21.43
C THR A 72 23.33 -6.14 21.72
N GLU A 73 23.33 -5.51 22.90
CA GLU A 73 22.26 -4.58 23.32
C GLU A 73 22.24 -3.25 22.54
N GLU A 74 23.29 -2.92 21.80
CA GLU A 74 23.49 -1.60 21.19
C GLU A 74 23.06 -1.47 19.72
N LEU A 75 22.54 -2.54 19.09
CA LEU A 75 22.16 -2.47 17.68
C LEU A 75 20.88 -1.63 17.48
N PRO A 76 20.92 -0.53 16.71
CA PRO A 76 19.74 0.29 16.48
C PRO A 76 18.70 -0.46 15.65
N VAL A 77 17.42 -0.20 15.94
CA VAL A 77 16.31 -0.66 15.09
C VAL A 77 16.47 -0.06 13.69
N ASN A 78 16.13 -0.85 12.68
CA ASN A 78 16.18 -0.38 11.30
C ASN A 78 14.99 0.55 11.02
N ASP A 79 15.23 1.85 11.11
CA ASP A 79 14.21 2.88 10.86
C ASP A 79 13.63 2.85 9.44
N THR A 80 14.35 2.30 8.45
CA THR A 80 13.78 2.16 7.10
C THR A 80 12.68 1.11 7.08
N LEU A 81 12.84 0.04 7.85
CA LEU A 81 11.86 -1.03 7.99
C LEU A 81 10.72 -0.65 8.94
N HIS A 82 11.02 0.02 10.06
CA HIS A 82 10.08 0.20 11.17
C HIS A 82 9.83 1.66 11.60
N GLY A 83 10.56 2.63 11.07
CA GLY A 83 10.55 4.03 11.52
C GLY A 83 9.33 4.82 11.06
N GLY A 84 8.20 4.66 11.76
CA GLY A 84 6.99 5.47 11.59
C GLY A 84 6.12 5.07 10.39
N PRO A 85 5.09 5.88 10.07
CA PRO A 85 4.05 5.52 9.08
C PRO A 85 4.54 5.32 7.64
N SER A 86 5.75 5.80 7.31
CA SER A 86 6.35 5.65 5.97
C SER A 86 7.32 4.47 5.87
N ALA A 87 7.47 3.69 6.94
CA ALA A 87 8.39 2.57 6.97
C ALA A 87 7.91 1.42 6.05
N VAL A 88 8.84 0.70 5.42
CA VAL A 88 8.45 -0.29 4.40
C VAL A 88 7.75 -1.52 4.97
N CYS A 89 7.85 -1.76 6.28
CA CYS A 89 7.13 -2.79 7.02
C CYS A 89 6.00 -2.22 7.91
N ALA A 90 5.62 -0.94 7.76
CA ALA A 90 4.58 -0.31 8.60
C ALA A 90 3.24 -1.08 8.56
N ASP A 91 2.95 -1.71 7.43
CA ASP A 91 1.74 -2.49 7.16
C ASP A 91 1.87 -4.00 7.47
N GLY A 92 2.98 -4.38 8.07
CA GLY A 92 3.30 -5.75 8.46
C GLY A 92 2.52 -6.24 9.68
N TRP A 93 2.62 -7.54 9.95
CA TRP A 93 2.06 -8.21 11.14
C TRP A 93 3.14 -8.90 11.98
N GLY A 94 4.38 -8.86 11.53
CA GLY A 94 5.50 -9.40 12.27
C GLY A 94 5.73 -8.62 13.55
N GLU A 95 6.15 -9.33 14.59
CA GLU A 95 6.48 -8.75 15.90
C GLU A 95 7.98 -8.44 16.00
N LYS A 96 8.79 -8.97 15.08
CA LYS A 96 10.23 -8.76 15.07
C LYS A 96 10.59 -7.37 14.55
N PHE A 97 11.21 -6.57 15.42
CA PHE A 97 11.91 -5.35 15.02
C PHE A 97 13.32 -5.70 14.57
N TRP A 98 13.54 -5.65 13.26
CA TRP A 98 14.85 -5.93 12.69
C TRP A 98 15.83 -4.80 12.97
N ARG A 99 17.06 -5.18 13.34
CA ARG A 99 18.12 -4.24 13.74
C ARG A 99 19.26 -4.23 12.73
N GLY A 100 19.93 -3.07 12.65
CA GLY A 100 21.10 -2.88 11.81
C GLY A 100 20.83 -3.00 10.30
N PRO A 101 21.90 -3.03 9.48
CA PRO A 101 21.80 -3.27 8.05
C PRO A 101 21.29 -4.69 7.74
N ILE A 102 20.46 -4.77 6.70
CA ILE A 102 19.95 -6.03 6.14
C ILE A 102 20.26 -6.04 4.64
N ILE A 103 20.69 -7.19 4.15
CA ILE A 103 21.02 -7.38 2.74
C ILE A 103 20.14 -8.50 2.20
N ALA A 104 19.41 -8.21 1.13
CA ALA A 104 18.70 -9.19 0.36
C ALA A 104 19.40 -9.39 -1.00
N TYR A 105 19.56 -10.64 -1.44
CA TYR A 105 20.12 -10.98 -2.75
C TYR A 105 19.48 -12.24 -3.32
N LEU A 106 19.53 -12.38 -4.66
CA LEU A 106 18.99 -13.54 -5.36
C LEU A 106 20.10 -14.47 -5.84
N LYS A 107 19.81 -15.76 -5.77
CA LYS A 107 20.60 -16.83 -6.38
C LYS A 107 19.72 -17.62 -7.36
N VAL A 108 20.31 -18.02 -8.50
CA VAL A 108 19.63 -18.72 -9.59
C VAL A 108 19.13 -20.09 -9.11
N GLY A 109 17.84 -20.34 -9.27
CA GLY A 109 17.19 -21.57 -8.85
C GLY A 109 16.74 -21.56 -7.39
N ASN A 110 15.85 -22.48 -7.04
CA ASN A 110 15.17 -22.52 -5.74
C ASN A 110 15.79 -23.50 -4.73
N GLU A 111 17.03 -23.90 -4.98
CA GLU A 111 17.80 -24.75 -4.07
C GLU A 111 18.13 -24.01 -2.78
N TYR A 112 18.29 -24.77 -1.69
CA TYR A 112 18.65 -24.20 -0.38
C TYR A 112 19.99 -23.47 -0.43
N ASP A 113 20.96 -23.99 -1.18
CA ASP A 113 22.26 -23.36 -1.39
C ASP A 113 22.55 -23.23 -2.89
N ALA A 114 21.71 -22.44 -3.56
CA ALA A 114 21.88 -22.10 -4.96
C ALA A 114 23.25 -21.42 -5.19
N LYS A 115 23.93 -21.80 -6.26
CA LYS A 115 25.37 -21.49 -6.41
C LYS A 115 25.65 -20.13 -7.05
N LYS A 116 24.83 -19.73 -8.01
CA LYS A 116 25.06 -18.57 -8.88
C LYS A 116 24.18 -17.40 -8.48
N MET A 117 24.70 -16.18 -8.57
CA MET A 117 23.97 -14.95 -8.29
C MET A 117 23.15 -14.53 -9.50
N THR A 118 22.06 -13.80 -9.27
CA THR A 118 21.27 -13.15 -10.32
C THR A 118 20.77 -11.78 -9.85
N ASP A 119 20.36 -10.95 -10.80
CA ASP A 119 19.91 -9.59 -10.51
C ASP A 119 18.62 -9.58 -9.69
N MET A 120 18.57 -8.68 -8.70
CA MET A 120 17.38 -8.46 -7.89
C MET A 120 16.24 -7.91 -8.76
N THR A 121 15.08 -8.56 -8.71
CA THR A 121 13.87 -8.03 -9.34
C THR A 121 13.04 -7.24 -8.33
N LEU A 122 12.21 -6.30 -8.80
CA LEU A 122 11.24 -5.60 -7.92
C LEU A 122 10.32 -6.58 -7.17
N THR A 123 10.02 -7.71 -7.82
CA THR A 123 9.24 -8.79 -7.24
C THR A 123 9.94 -9.46 -6.06
N ALA A 124 11.24 -9.74 -6.19
CA ALA A 124 12.05 -10.32 -5.11
C ALA A 124 12.33 -9.32 -3.99
N TYR A 125 12.59 -8.05 -4.34
CA TYR A 125 12.66 -6.96 -3.37
C TYR A 125 11.39 -6.92 -2.52
N ARG A 126 10.20 -6.92 -3.14
CA ARG A 126 8.95 -6.93 -2.38
C ARG A 126 8.77 -8.20 -1.55
N ALA A 127 9.20 -9.36 -2.04
CA ALA A 127 9.16 -10.59 -1.26
C ALA A 127 10.08 -10.54 -0.03
N ALA A 128 11.25 -9.88 -0.12
CA ALA A 128 12.12 -9.69 1.02
C ALA A 128 11.45 -8.80 2.09
N ILE A 129 10.86 -7.68 1.67
CA ILE A 129 10.14 -6.79 2.57
C ILE A 129 8.93 -7.49 3.20
N ASP A 130 8.10 -8.19 2.41
CA ASP A 130 6.96 -8.95 2.94
C ASP A 130 7.45 -10.02 3.93
N TYR A 131 8.59 -10.68 3.69
CA TYR A 131 9.12 -11.69 4.62
C TYR A 131 9.47 -11.07 5.98
N LEU A 132 10.21 -9.96 5.97
CA LEU A 132 10.63 -9.22 7.16
C LEU A 132 9.41 -8.67 7.92
N ALA A 133 8.44 -8.10 7.19
CA ALA A 133 7.24 -7.47 7.73
C ALA A 133 6.25 -8.46 8.37
N TYR A 134 6.35 -9.75 8.06
CA TYR A 134 5.47 -10.80 8.59
C TYR A 134 6.22 -11.81 9.45
N PHE A 135 7.41 -11.46 9.94
CA PHE A 135 8.24 -12.34 10.75
C PHE A 135 7.83 -12.34 12.22
N LEU A 136 7.50 -13.54 12.73
CA LEU A 136 7.29 -13.82 14.14
C LEU A 136 8.53 -14.56 14.68
N GLU A 137 9.09 -14.13 15.81
CA GLU A 137 10.35 -14.70 16.30
C GLU A 137 10.30 -16.20 16.59
N THR A 138 9.14 -16.69 17.04
CA THR A 138 8.92 -18.08 17.43
C THR A 138 8.55 -19.01 16.28
N GLU A 139 7.97 -18.47 15.20
CA GLU A 139 7.40 -19.27 14.10
C GLU A 139 8.09 -19.02 12.75
N GLY A 140 8.85 -17.95 12.62
CA GLY A 140 9.37 -17.45 11.35
C GLY A 140 8.36 -16.56 10.61
N SER A 141 8.58 -16.35 9.32
CA SER A 141 7.68 -15.50 8.53
C SER A 141 6.35 -16.20 8.23
N MET A 142 5.23 -15.54 8.53
CA MET A 142 3.88 -16.07 8.25
C MET A 142 3.60 -16.25 6.76
N ILE A 143 4.39 -15.63 5.89
CA ILE A 143 4.21 -15.70 4.43
C ILE A 143 5.05 -16.81 3.75
N ASP A 144 5.93 -17.47 4.50
CA ASP A 144 6.86 -18.47 4.00
C ASP A 144 6.95 -19.68 4.93
N SER A 145 7.30 -20.85 4.41
CA SER A 145 7.43 -22.04 5.25
C SER A 145 8.72 -22.02 6.08
N PRO A 146 8.70 -22.48 7.35
CA PRO A 146 7.59 -23.18 8.01
C PRO A 146 6.53 -22.25 8.65
N GLY A 147 6.82 -20.97 8.85
CA GLY A 147 5.94 -20.04 9.59
C GLY A 147 4.53 -19.93 9.03
N SER A 148 4.37 -20.07 7.71
CA SER A 148 3.06 -20.10 7.05
C SER A 148 2.13 -21.24 7.48
N SER A 149 2.65 -22.25 8.18
CA SER A 149 1.86 -23.41 8.65
C SER A 149 1.14 -23.18 9.98
N GLY A 150 1.55 -22.15 10.74
CA GLY A 150 0.99 -21.78 12.04
C GLY A 150 -0.49 -21.39 11.97
N THR A 151 -1.23 -21.61 13.06
CA THR A 151 -2.67 -21.29 13.14
C THR A 151 -2.91 -19.78 13.01
N LEU A 152 -2.08 -18.97 13.68
CA LEU A 152 -2.13 -17.51 13.56
C LEU A 152 -1.84 -17.08 12.11
N SER A 153 -0.75 -17.60 11.53
CA SER A 153 -0.37 -17.35 10.13
C SER A 153 -1.52 -17.62 9.17
N LYS A 154 -2.18 -18.77 9.28
CA LYS A 154 -3.34 -19.10 8.42
C LYS A 154 -4.46 -18.09 8.56
N ARG A 155 -4.83 -17.74 9.80
CA ARG A 155 -5.90 -16.77 10.07
C ARG A 155 -5.58 -15.38 9.51
N VAL A 156 -4.35 -14.89 9.70
CA VAL A 156 -3.92 -13.59 9.17
C VAL A 156 -3.86 -13.63 7.65
N MET A 157 -3.41 -14.75 7.07
CA MET A 157 -3.27 -14.89 5.62
C MET A 157 -4.61 -15.07 4.90
N GLU A 158 -5.62 -15.69 5.50
CA GLU A 158 -6.98 -15.77 4.94
C GLU A 158 -7.55 -14.38 4.62
N ASP A 159 -7.29 -13.41 5.50
CA ASP A 159 -7.76 -12.03 5.35
C ASP A 159 -6.90 -11.21 4.35
N ARG A 160 -5.61 -11.53 4.21
CA ARG A 160 -4.63 -10.67 3.52
C ARG A 160 -4.08 -11.20 2.21
N SER A 161 -4.14 -12.50 1.99
CA SER A 161 -3.63 -13.13 0.78
C SER A 161 -4.59 -12.92 -0.39
N GLY A 162 -4.02 -12.83 -1.59
CA GLY A 162 -4.79 -12.63 -2.81
C GLY A 162 -5.05 -11.16 -3.13
N LYS A 163 -5.99 -10.95 -4.06
CA LYS A 163 -6.29 -9.64 -4.63
C LYS A 163 -7.80 -9.46 -4.77
N VAL A 164 -8.21 -8.21 -4.81
CA VAL A 164 -9.58 -7.77 -5.09
C VAL A 164 -9.55 -6.75 -6.21
N LYS A 165 -10.68 -6.54 -6.87
CA LYS A 165 -10.82 -5.48 -7.87
C LYS A 165 -11.07 -4.14 -7.20
N GLY A 166 -10.19 -3.18 -7.46
CA GLY A 166 -10.44 -1.76 -7.27
C GLY A 166 -10.66 -1.07 -8.62
N VAL A 167 -11.04 0.20 -8.58
CA VAL A 167 -11.22 1.02 -9.78
C VAL A 167 -10.25 2.19 -9.72
N ARG A 168 -9.37 2.31 -10.70
CA ARG A 168 -8.53 3.48 -10.90
C ARG A 168 -9.32 4.50 -11.73
N ILE A 169 -9.51 5.69 -11.18
CA ILE A 169 -10.09 6.84 -11.87
C ILE A 169 -8.94 7.72 -12.31
N ASN A 170 -8.70 7.80 -13.62
CA ASN A 170 -7.57 8.51 -14.18
C ASN A 170 -7.84 10.01 -14.28
N CYS A 171 -6.81 10.82 -14.01
CA CYS A 171 -6.82 12.23 -14.40
C CYS A 171 -6.66 12.37 -15.91
N LEU A 172 -6.94 13.56 -16.43
CA LEU A 172 -6.90 13.84 -17.88
C LEU A 172 -5.56 13.47 -18.53
N GLY A 173 -4.44 13.72 -17.87
CA GLY A 173 -3.11 13.34 -18.35
C GLY A 173 -2.93 11.83 -18.47
N ASP A 174 -3.41 11.04 -17.50
CA ASP A 174 -3.29 9.58 -17.49
C ASP A 174 -4.25 8.89 -18.46
N CYS A 175 -5.36 9.54 -18.81
CA CYS A 175 -6.25 9.10 -19.90
C CYS A 175 -5.55 9.19 -21.27
N ALA A 176 -4.60 10.12 -21.43
CA ALA A 176 -3.87 10.35 -22.68
C ALA A 176 -4.80 10.52 -23.91
N GLY A 177 -5.96 11.15 -23.71
CA GLY A 177 -6.97 11.36 -24.75
C GLY A 177 -7.87 10.16 -25.07
N ASP A 178 -7.75 9.02 -24.35
CA ASP A 178 -8.64 7.86 -24.49
C ASP A 178 -9.68 7.83 -23.35
N PRO A 179 -10.98 8.08 -23.64
CA PRO A 179 -12.04 8.03 -22.63
C PRO A 179 -12.21 6.64 -21.99
N ASN A 180 -11.86 5.57 -22.69
CA ASN A 180 -11.99 4.20 -22.14
C ASN A 180 -10.99 3.93 -21.00
N ARG A 181 -9.99 4.80 -20.85
CA ARG A 181 -9.02 4.73 -19.77
C ARG A 181 -9.42 5.56 -18.57
N GLU A 182 -10.55 6.27 -18.60
CA GLU A 182 -10.99 7.09 -17.47
C GLU A 182 -11.26 6.26 -16.22
N PHE A 183 -11.93 5.11 -16.37
CA PHE A 183 -12.16 4.16 -15.29
C PHE A 183 -11.57 2.80 -15.65
N VAL A 184 -10.61 2.33 -14.86
CA VAL A 184 -9.88 1.09 -15.14
C VAL A 184 -9.96 0.16 -13.94
N ALA A 185 -10.48 -1.05 -14.15
CA ALA A 185 -10.41 -2.10 -13.13
C ALA A 185 -8.95 -2.49 -12.88
N VAL A 186 -8.52 -2.49 -11.62
CA VAL A 186 -7.15 -2.85 -11.22
C VAL A 186 -7.16 -3.89 -10.12
N ASP A 187 -6.16 -4.76 -10.15
CA ASP A 187 -5.90 -5.75 -9.10
C ASP A 187 -5.25 -5.06 -7.89
N VAL A 188 -5.93 -5.05 -6.75
CA VAL A 188 -5.41 -4.52 -5.49
C VAL A 188 -5.12 -5.67 -4.51
N PRO A 189 -3.89 -5.82 -4.01
CA PRO A 189 -3.58 -6.82 -2.99
C PRO A 189 -4.42 -6.60 -1.73
N ARG A 190 -5.01 -7.65 -1.14
CA ARG A 190 -5.81 -7.51 0.10
C ARG A 190 -5.04 -6.98 1.31
N ALA A 191 -3.72 -7.07 1.26
CA ALA A 191 -2.80 -6.46 2.22
C ALA A 191 -2.47 -4.98 1.94
N HIS A 192 -3.11 -4.35 0.95
CA HIS A 192 -2.88 -2.95 0.65
C HIS A 192 -3.25 -2.08 1.87
N PRO A 193 -2.45 -1.05 2.22
CA PRO A 193 -2.66 -0.26 3.44
C PRO A 193 -4.03 0.43 3.49
N LEU A 194 -4.59 0.71 2.31
CA LEU A 194 -5.93 1.28 2.15
C LEU A 194 -7.05 0.43 2.79
N PHE A 195 -6.86 -0.88 2.98
CA PHE A 195 -7.82 -1.73 3.70
C PHE A 195 -7.63 -1.69 5.22
N MET A 196 -6.53 -1.11 5.70
CA MET A 196 -6.07 -1.12 7.09
C MET A 196 -6.04 0.25 7.75
N LEU A 197 -6.37 1.33 7.03
CA LEU A 197 -6.41 2.66 7.62
C LEU A 197 -7.45 2.66 8.76
N GLU A 198 -6.95 2.36 9.97
CA GLU A 198 -7.57 2.53 11.27
C GLU A 198 -7.56 4.03 11.56
N GLY A 199 -8.44 4.74 10.87
CA GLY A 199 -8.59 6.19 10.88
C GLY A 199 -9.66 6.53 9.86
N ASP A 200 -10.90 6.66 10.34
CA ASP A 200 -12.12 6.86 9.57
C ASP A 200 -11.98 7.93 8.49
N ASP A 201 -12.08 7.51 7.22
CA ASP A 201 -12.38 8.44 6.14
C ASP A 201 -13.13 7.73 4.99
N PRO A 202 -14.26 7.03 5.26
CA PRO A 202 -15.09 6.50 4.18
C PRO A 202 -15.63 7.63 3.30
N LEU A 203 -15.95 7.32 2.05
CA LEU A 203 -16.66 8.27 1.20
C LEU A 203 -18.15 8.34 1.58
N ASP A 204 -18.64 9.52 1.92
CA ASP A 204 -20.03 9.75 2.36
C ASP A 204 -21.05 9.35 1.29
N ILE A 205 -20.82 9.76 0.03
CA ILE A 205 -21.74 9.49 -1.08
C ILE A 205 -21.94 7.97 -1.29
N PRO A 206 -20.90 7.15 -1.51
CA PRO A 206 -21.04 5.69 -1.51
C PRO A 206 -21.68 5.13 -0.24
N GLY A 207 -21.43 5.73 0.93
CA GLY A 207 -22.04 5.36 2.20
C GLY A 207 -23.56 5.33 2.17
N ASN A 208 -24.20 6.26 1.44
CA ASN A 208 -25.65 6.32 1.27
C ASN A 208 -26.21 5.10 0.51
N PHE A 209 -25.39 4.40 -0.28
CA PHE A 209 -25.75 3.16 -0.96
C PHE A 209 -25.33 1.89 -0.20
N GLY A 210 -24.96 2.03 1.09
CA GLY A 210 -24.45 0.92 1.91
C GLY A 210 -23.05 0.45 1.53
N GLU A 211 -22.29 1.29 0.82
CA GLU A 211 -20.95 0.99 0.36
C GLU A 211 -19.88 1.66 1.24
N SER A 212 -18.81 0.93 1.56
CA SER A 212 -17.70 1.45 2.37
C SER A 212 -16.48 1.65 1.49
N TRP A 213 -16.48 2.70 0.67
CA TRP A 213 -15.38 2.97 -0.26
C TRP A 213 -14.29 3.83 0.38
N ALA A 214 -13.05 3.59 -0.03
CA ALA A 214 -11.88 4.39 0.33
C ALA A 214 -11.07 4.75 -0.91
N VAL A 215 -10.38 5.89 -0.85
CA VAL A 215 -9.59 6.43 -1.97
C VAL A 215 -8.11 6.53 -1.60
N TYR A 216 -7.25 6.31 -2.59
CA TYR A 216 -5.82 6.55 -2.48
C TYR A 216 -5.33 7.30 -3.72
N ARG A 217 -4.64 8.41 -3.50
CA ARG A 217 -4.06 9.19 -4.60
C ARG A 217 -2.78 8.56 -5.14
N TYR A 218 -2.72 8.39 -6.46
CA TYR A 218 -1.45 8.14 -7.13
C TYR A 218 -0.61 9.42 -7.19
N LYS A 219 0.69 9.29 -6.96
CA LYS A 219 1.62 10.40 -7.20
C LYS A 219 1.61 10.73 -8.69
N GLY A 220 1.20 11.95 -9.03
CA GLY A 220 1.32 12.48 -10.38
C GLY A 220 2.79 12.64 -10.80
N TYR A 221 3.02 12.86 -12.10
CA TYR A 221 4.35 13.19 -12.60
C TYR A 221 4.74 14.61 -12.16
N LYS A 222 6.05 14.84 -11.98
CA LYS A 222 6.59 16.04 -11.31
C LYS A 222 6.24 17.36 -11.99
N ASP A 223 5.94 17.34 -13.27
CA ASP A 223 5.72 18.53 -14.10
C ASP A 223 4.31 18.58 -14.70
N ALA A 224 3.35 17.87 -14.08
CA ALA A 224 1.96 17.92 -14.52
C ALA A 224 1.38 19.32 -14.38
N SER A 225 0.81 19.81 -15.47
CA SER A 225 -0.03 21.01 -15.42
C SER A 225 -1.29 20.75 -14.59
N ALA A 226 -1.92 21.81 -14.11
CA ALA A 226 -3.17 21.72 -13.34
C ALA A 226 -4.29 21.02 -14.13
N ASP A 227 -4.35 21.23 -15.45
CA ASP A 227 -5.33 20.59 -16.32
C ASP A 227 -5.06 19.10 -16.50
N GLU A 228 -3.81 18.68 -16.68
CA GLU A 228 -3.50 17.26 -16.82
C GLU A 228 -3.69 16.49 -15.50
N ALA A 229 -3.46 17.15 -14.37
CA ALA A 229 -3.75 16.60 -13.05
C ALA A 229 -5.25 16.66 -12.68
N ARG A 230 -6.11 17.26 -13.51
CA ARG A 230 -7.53 17.38 -13.21
C ARG A 230 -8.21 16.01 -13.25
N ASN A 231 -8.96 15.71 -12.19
CA ASN A 231 -9.76 14.49 -12.06
C ASN A 231 -11.13 14.87 -11.46
N THR A 232 -12.08 15.21 -12.32
CA THR A 232 -13.40 15.70 -11.91
C THR A 232 -14.15 14.62 -11.12
N HIS A 233 -14.23 13.41 -11.65
CA HIS A 233 -14.88 12.28 -10.99
C HIS A 233 -14.27 11.94 -9.62
N GLY A 234 -12.94 11.87 -9.55
CA GLY A 234 -12.24 11.59 -8.30
C GLY A 234 -12.41 12.70 -7.26
N ARG A 235 -12.56 13.96 -7.70
CA ARG A 235 -12.88 15.10 -6.85
C ARG A 235 -14.33 15.02 -6.34
N SER A 236 -15.28 14.75 -7.21
CA SER A 236 -16.72 14.65 -6.89
C SER A 236 -17.02 13.55 -5.87
N LEU A 237 -16.31 12.41 -5.93
CA LEU A 237 -16.48 11.32 -4.97
C LEU A 237 -16.05 11.67 -3.53
N GLN A 238 -15.25 12.73 -3.35
CA GLN A 238 -14.66 13.09 -2.05
C GLN A 238 -15.45 14.17 -1.29
N LEU A 239 -16.59 14.61 -1.83
CA LEU A 239 -17.49 15.57 -1.17
C LEU A 239 -17.99 14.99 0.16
N ALA A 240 -18.00 15.83 1.20
CA ALA A 240 -18.54 15.48 2.51
C ALA A 240 -20.03 15.85 2.58
N LEU A 241 -20.86 14.89 2.95
CA LEU A 241 -22.32 15.00 3.11
C LEU A 241 -22.76 14.47 4.49
N SER A 242 -21.87 14.45 5.47
CA SER A 242 -22.18 14.04 6.85
C SER A 242 -22.30 15.26 7.78
N GLU A 243 -23.29 15.24 8.66
CA GLU A 243 -23.52 16.33 9.63
C GLU A 243 -22.48 16.35 10.76
N GLU A 244 -21.96 15.18 11.15
CA GLU A 244 -20.94 15.04 12.22
C GLU A 244 -19.63 15.77 11.89
N ILE A 245 -19.27 15.82 10.60
CA ILE A 245 -18.08 16.54 10.12
C ILE A 245 -18.28 18.08 10.21
N ALA A 246 -19.53 18.56 10.17
CA ALA A 246 -19.87 19.97 10.14
C ALA A 246 -20.03 20.61 11.52
N GLU A 247 -20.22 19.83 12.59
CA GLU A 247 -20.48 20.34 13.95
C GLU A 247 -19.29 20.27 14.91
N ASP A 248 -18.27 19.46 14.64
CA ASP A 248 -17.06 19.54 15.44
C ASP A 248 -16.39 20.91 15.19
N THR A 249 -16.01 21.62 16.25
CA THR A 249 -15.29 22.91 16.18
C THR A 249 -13.84 22.75 16.63
N SER A 250 -13.39 21.51 16.76
CA SER A 250 -11.98 21.21 16.94
C SER A 250 -11.20 21.54 15.66
N ARG A 251 -9.90 21.76 15.83
CA ARG A 251 -8.94 22.30 14.83
C ARG A 251 -8.80 21.49 13.52
N TRP A 252 -9.64 20.45 13.35
CA TRP A 252 -9.68 19.48 12.26
C TRP A 252 -10.94 19.57 11.40
N SER A 253 -11.97 20.33 11.77
CA SER A 253 -13.26 20.38 11.07
C SER A 253 -13.58 21.80 10.57
N GLU A 254 -12.91 22.18 9.48
CA GLU A 254 -13.36 23.30 8.63
C GLU A 254 -14.21 22.80 7.45
N SER A 255 -14.55 21.52 7.44
CA SER A 255 -15.24 20.87 6.33
C SER A 255 -16.73 21.20 6.38
N ARG A 256 -17.21 21.93 5.37
CA ARG A 256 -18.63 22.27 5.24
C ARG A 256 -19.34 21.19 4.45
N TRP A 257 -20.64 21.06 4.70
CA TRP A 257 -21.54 20.26 3.88
C TRP A 257 -21.35 20.60 2.39
N GLY A 258 -21.25 19.58 1.54
CA GLY A 258 -21.07 19.74 0.10
C GLY A 258 -19.67 20.22 -0.32
N GLU A 259 -18.74 20.40 0.62
CA GLU A 259 -17.34 20.71 0.32
C GLU A 259 -16.45 19.48 0.48
N ILE A 260 -15.25 19.56 -0.10
CA ILE A 260 -14.24 18.53 0.10
C ILE A 260 -13.44 18.89 1.35
N PRO A 261 -13.32 17.98 2.31
CA PRO A 261 -12.53 18.23 3.50
C PRO A 261 -11.11 18.71 3.19
N HIS A 262 -10.62 19.69 3.95
CA HIS A 262 -9.34 20.33 3.66
C HIS A 262 -8.17 19.33 3.65
N TRP A 263 -8.23 18.28 4.47
CA TRP A 263 -7.23 17.21 4.53
C TRP A 263 -7.27 16.29 3.30
N ARG A 264 -8.42 16.19 2.62
CA ARG A 264 -8.59 15.47 1.34
C ARG A 264 -8.28 16.34 0.12
N LEU A 265 -8.20 17.67 0.24
CA LEU A 265 -7.88 18.54 -0.90
C LEU A 265 -6.62 18.12 -1.67
N PRO A 266 -5.50 17.69 -1.03
CA PRO A 266 -4.36 17.14 -1.75
C PRO A 266 -4.71 15.94 -2.63
N ASP A 267 -5.71 15.14 -2.25
CA ASP A 267 -6.16 13.93 -2.94
C ASP A 267 -7.14 14.20 -4.09
N THR A 268 -7.49 15.46 -4.34
CA THR A 268 -8.39 15.87 -5.43
C THR A 268 -7.70 16.07 -6.78
N THR A 269 -6.39 15.81 -6.86
CA THR A 269 -5.59 15.98 -8.07
C THR A 269 -4.81 14.71 -8.41
N GLY A 270 -4.66 14.44 -9.70
CA GLY A 270 -4.07 13.21 -10.22
C GLY A 270 -5.06 12.05 -10.23
N SER A 271 -4.57 10.91 -10.68
CA SER A 271 -5.36 9.67 -10.67
C SER A 271 -5.53 9.14 -9.26
N ILE A 272 -6.68 8.54 -8.98
CA ILE A 272 -6.98 7.93 -7.69
C ILE A 272 -7.34 6.45 -7.85
N LEU A 273 -7.11 5.68 -6.80
CA LEU A 273 -7.55 4.30 -6.64
C LEU A 273 -8.73 4.28 -5.69
N VAL A 274 -9.86 3.71 -6.12
CA VAL A 274 -11.03 3.43 -5.30
C VAL A 274 -11.07 1.94 -4.95
N VAL A 275 -11.27 1.61 -3.68
CA VAL A 275 -11.46 0.23 -3.21
C VAL A 275 -12.64 0.14 -2.26
N ASN A 276 -13.26 -1.04 -2.18
CA ASN A 276 -14.23 -1.33 -1.12
C ASN A 276 -13.48 -1.85 0.11
N ARG A 277 -13.59 -1.14 1.24
CA ARG A 277 -12.93 -1.47 2.52
C ARG A 277 -13.26 -2.88 3.00
N THR A 278 -14.43 -3.41 2.64
CA THR A 278 -14.84 -4.79 2.96
C THR A 278 -14.13 -5.86 2.12
N LYS A 279 -13.15 -5.48 1.28
CA LYS A 279 -12.39 -6.36 0.38
C LYS A 279 -13.29 -7.14 -0.60
N LYS A 280 -14.42 -6.54 -0.98
CA LYS A 280 -15.25 -6.97 -2.10
C LYS A 280 -14.72 -6.36 -3.39
N ASP A 281 -14.92 -7.06 -4.50
CA ASP A 281 -14.60 -6.54 -5.82
C ASP A 281 -15.51 -5.37 -6.16
N LEU A 282 -14.92 -4.27 -6.64
CA LEU A 282 -15.67 -3.14 -7.19
C LEU A 282 -15.93 -3.33 -8.68
N ASP A 283 -17.18 -3.12 -9.06
CA ASP A 283 -17.57 -2.99 -10.46
C ASP A 283 -17.29 -1.57 -10.95
N VAL A 284 -16.64 -1.46 -12.12
CA VAL A 284 -16.37 -0.20 -12.81
C VAL A 284 -17.67 0.53 -13.11
N ARG A 285 -18.72 -0.18 -13.52
CA ARG A 285 -20.01 0.44 -13.89
C ARG A 285 -20.65 1.15 -12.70
N LYS A 286 -20.60 0.52 -11.53
CA LYS A 286 -21.12 1.11 -10.29
C LYS A 286 -20.35 2.37 -9.90
N VAL A 287 -19.02 2.36 -9.99
CA VAL A 287 -18.20 3.55 -9.71
C VAL A 287 -18.50 4.67 -10.69
N GLN A 288 -18.66 4.35 -11.98
CA GLN A 288 -19.06 5.31 -13.02
C GLN A 288 -20.44 5.91 -12.76
N ALA A 289 -21.43 5.07 -12.43
CA ALA A 289 -22.80 5.49 -12.14
C ALA A 289 -22.84 6.48 -10.96
N VAL A 290 -22.12 6.17 -9.87
CA VAL A 290 -22.02 7.09 -8.71
C VAL A 290 -21.38 8.42 -9.12
N CYS A 291 -20.30 8.41 -9.91
CA CYS A 291 -19.67 9.66 -10.34
C CYS A 291 -20.61 10.53 -11.20
N LYS A 292 -21.36 9.91 -12.12
CA LYS A 292 -22.33 10.62 -12.96
C LYS A 292 -23.50 11.16 -12.17
N LEU A 293 -24.06 10.37 -11.25
CA LEU A 293 -25.13 10.82 -10.34
C LEU A 293 -24.71 12.07 -9.58
N VAL A 294 -23.46 12.08 -9.08
CA VAL A 294 -22.94 13.23 -8.35
C VAL A 294 -22.85 14.47 -9.24
N GLU A 295 -22.32 14.32 -10.44
CA GLU A 295 -22.14 15.44 -11.38
C GLU A 295 -23.46 15.97 -11.94
N GLU A 296 -24.40 15.08 -12.26
CA GLU A 296 -25.64 15.43 -12.96
C GLU A 296 -26.79 15.83 -12.01
N ARG A 297 -26.79 15.35 -10.75
CA ARG A 297 -27.87 15.64 -9.79
C ARG A 297 -27.40 16.29 -8.49
N VAL A 298 -26.44 15.67 -7.81
CA VAL A 298 -26.00 16.13 -6.47
C VAL A 298 -25.37 17.51 -6.55
N MET A 299 -24.43 17.74 -7.47
CA MET A 299 -23.72 19.01 -7.62
C MET A 299 -24.67 20.19 -7.96
N PRO A 300 -25.62 20.07 -8.90
CA PRO A 300 -26.65 21.09 -9.12
C PRO A 300 -27.51 21.42 -7.89
N LEU A 301 -27.85 20.40 -7.09
CA LEU A 301 -28.65 20.58 -5.87
C LEU A 301 -27.84 21.24 -4.75
N LEU A 302 -26.56 20.87 -4.59
CA LEU A 302 -25.65 21.53 -3.65
C LEU A 302 -25.48 23.02 -3.98
N ALA A 303 -25.44 23.39 -5.26
CA ALA A 303 -25.40 24.81 -5.66
C ALA A 303 -26.68 25.59 -5.27
N GLN A 304 -27.79 24.90 -5.06
CA GLN A 304 -29.10 25.44 -4.68
C GLN A 304 -29.49 25.09 -3.23
N GLU A 305 -28.54 24.63 -2.41
CA GLU A 305 -28.82 24.12 -1.05
C GLU A 305 -29.58 25.14 -0.19
N HIS A 306 -29.23 26.42 -0.31
CA HIS A 306 -29.89 27.50 0.43
C HIS A 306 -31.40 27.66 0.14
N GLU A 307 -31.88 27.16 -1.00
CA GLU A 307 -33.28 27.21 -1.41
C GLU A 307 -34.01 25.88 -1.16
N LEU A 308 -33.34 24.75 -1.40
CA LEU A 308 -33.95 23.41 -1.41
C LEU A 308 -33.71 22.61 -0.12
N GLY A 309 -32.74 23.01 0.70
CA GLY A 309 -32.32 22.28 1.88
C GLY A 309 -31.50 21.01 1.58
N ARG A 310 -30.95 20.39 2.63
CA ARG A 310 -30.10 19.20 2.54
C ARG A 310 -30.86 17.94 2.16
N ASP A 311 -32.11 17.82 2.62
CA ASP A 311 -32.96 16.65 2.37
C ASP A 311 -33.13 16.39 0.87
N ALA A 312 -33.25 17.45 0.07
CA ALA A 312 -33.34 17.34 -1.39
C ALA A 312 -32.11 16.64 -2.02
N VAL A 313 -30.91 16.82 -1.44
CA VAL A 313 -29.69 16.15 -1.89
C VAL A 313 -29.68 14.68 -1.46
N LEU A 314 -30.11 14.39 -0.23
CA LEU A 314 -30.16 13.04 0.32
C LEU A 314 -31.22 12.17 -0.37
N ASP A 315 -32.35 12.75 -0.76
CA ASP A 315 -33.43 12.07 -1.49
C ASP A 315 -32.98 11.56 -2.87
N GLU A 316 -31.97 12.18 -3.49
CA GLU A 316 -31.35 11.73 -4.74
C GLU A 316 -30.28 10.64 -4.53
N LEU A 317 -29.83 10.40 -3.29
CA LEU A 317 -28.81 9.40 -2.96
C LEU A 317 -29.44 8.06 -2.56
N THR A 318 -30.37 7.57 -3.38
CA THR A 318 -31.05 6.29 -3.18
C THR A 318 -30.57 5.24 -4.19
N PRO A 319 -30.61 3.93 -3.83
CA PRO A 319 -30.30 2.86 -4.78
C PRO A 319 -31.13 2.93 -6.06
N GLU A 320 -32.41 3.30 -5.96
CA GLU A 320 -33.32 3.41 -7.10
C GLU A 320 -32.86 4.47 -8.10
N VAL A 321 -32.43 5.64 -7.61
CA VAL A 321 -31.88 6.70 -8.47
C VAL A 321 -30.53 6.28 -9.06
N LEU A 322 -29.67 5.60 -8.29
CA LEU A 322 -28.38 5.13 -8.79
C LEU A 322 -28.53 4.14 -9.96
N GLU A 323 -29.55 3.28 -9.94
CA GLU A 323 -29.84 2.35 -11.03
C GLU A 323 -30.18 3.06 -12.36
N GLU A 324 -30.65 4.32 -12.33
CA GLU A 324 -30.88 5.10 -13.56
C GLU A 324 -29.57 5.44 -14.29
N PHE A 325 -28.42 5.36 -13.60
CA PHE A 325 -27.09 5.68 -14.13
C PHE A 325 -26.23 4.45 -14.46
N MET A 326 -26.73 3.24 -14.20
CA MET A 326 -26.05 1.94 -14.40
C MET A 326 -26.17 1.39 -15.82
#